data_AF-A0A8B8IGD6-F1
#
_entry.id   AF-A0A8B8IGD6-F1
#
_cell.length_a   1.000
_cell.length_b   1.000
_cell.length_c   1.000
_cell.angle_alpha   90.00
_cell.angle_beta   90.00
_cell.angle_gamma   90.00
#
_symmetry.space_group_name_H-M   'P 1'
#
loop_
_entity.id
_entity.type
_entity.pdbx_description
1 polymer ?
#
loop_
_entity_poly.entity_id
_entity_poly.type
_entity_poly.pdbx_seq_one_letter_code
_entity_poly.pdbx_strand_id
1 'polypeptide(L)'
;MASWKSWTVFVVVCLLGKISGLDNGLALTPPMGWLAWERFRCNTDCKNDPDNCISDRLFRTMTDILVNEGYAAAGYEYINVDDCWPERERDPRGRLVPDRERFPYGMKSLSDYVHSKGLKFGIYEDYGNFTCAGYPGVVGHLAGDASTFASWGVDYVKLDGCYALPADMDHGYPEFGRQLNLTGRQMVYSCSWPVYQIYAGLQPNFTSIIEHCNLWRNFDDIQDSWASVESIIDYYGNHQDVIVPNAGPGHWNDPDMLIIGNFGLSYEQSKTQFAIWAILAAPLLMSVDLRTIRPEYKAILQNRKIIEVDQDPLGIQGRRIYKHRGIEIWSRPILPIHGQHYSYAVAFVNRRTDGTPSDVAVTLRELGLNNPAGYRVEDLYEDVDYGVLSPQTKIKVKVNPSGVVILRADAQPPFAYNAIPTRTPYNDVFRLSRK
;
A
#
# COMPACT_ATOMS: atom_id res chain seq x y z
N MET A 1 -13.47 -62.98 -23.80
CA MET A 1 -13.77 -61.62 -24.30
C MET A 1 -13.52 -60.63 -23.17
N ALA A 2 -12.34 -60.02 -23.13
CA ALA A 2 -11.98 -59.01 -22.14
C ALA A 2 -12.37 -57.63 -22.69
N SER A 3 -13.19 -56.89 -21.95
CA SER A 3 -13.66 -55.54 -22.28
C SER A 3 -12.70 -54.53 -21.66
N TRP A 4 -11.97 -53.79 -22.50
CA TRP A 4 -11.17 -52.63 -22.11
C TRP A 4 -12.07 -51.40 -22.06
N LYS A 5 -12.17 -50.75 -20.90
CA LYS A 5 -12.76 -49.40 -20.78
C LYS A 5 -11.64 -48.37 -20.79
N SER A 6 -11.50 -47.64 -21.90
CA SER A 6 -10.67 -46.43 -21.99
C SER A 6 -11.22 -45.36 -21.04
N TRP A 7 -10.35 -44.83 -20.19
CA TRP A 7 -10.62 -43.62 -19.41
C TRP A 7 -10.00 -42.43 -20.15
N THR A 8 -10.85 -41.58 -20.72
CA THR A 8 -10.42 -40.30 -21.29
C THR A 8 -10.16 -39.32 -20.15
N VAL A 9 -8.90 -38.97 -19.91
CA VAL A 9 -8.51 -37.92 -18.97
C VAL A 9 -8.79 -36.56 -19.62
N PHE A 10 -9.77 -35.83 -19.12
CA PHE A 10 -9.95 -34.41 -19.44
C PHE A 10 -8.89 -33.61 -18.68
N VAL A 11 -7.89 -33.10 -19.40
CA VAL A 11 -6.97 -32.09 -18.88
C VAL A 11 -7.69 -30.75 -18.95
N VAL A 12 -8.18 -30.27 -17.80
CA VAL A 12 -8.63 -28.88 -17.66
C VAL A 12 -7.39 -28.01 -17.56
N VAL A 13 -7.02 -27.36 -18.66
CA VAL A 13 -6.01 -26.30 -18.66
C VAL A 13 -6.66 -25.07 -18.03
N CYS A 14 -6.36 -24.80 -16.76
CA CYS A 14 -6.63 -23.50 -16.17
C CYS A 14 -5.72 -22.48 -16.85
N LEU A 15 -6.25 -21.79 -17.86
CA LEU A 15 -5.67 -20.56 -18.37
C LEU A 15 -5.76 -19.53 -17.22
N LEU A 16 -4.65 -19.35 -16.50
CA LEU A 16 -4.45 -18.16 -15.69
C LEU A 16 -4.45 -16.98 -16.67
N GLY A 17 -5.58 -16.29 -16.78
CA GLY A 17 -5.65 -15.04 -17.51
C GLY A 17 -4.61 -14.11 -16.90
N LYS A 18 -3.58 -13.75 -17.66
CA LYS A 18 -2.68 -12.66 -17.28
C LYS A 18 -3.50 -11.39 -17.38
N ILE A 19 -4.06 -10.94 -16.25
CA ILE A 19 -4.54 -9.57 -16.14
C ILE A 19 -3.29 -8.71 -16.34
N SER A 20 -3.32 -7.86 -17.37
CA SER A 20 -2.22 -6.93 -17.64
C SER A 20 -2.63 -5.60 -17.02
N GLY A 21 -1.89 -5.13 -16.02
CA GLY A 21 -2.13 -3.81 -15.41
C GLY A 21 -1.75 -2.67 -16.34
N LEU A 22 -1.92 -1.44 -15.87
CA LEU A 22 -1.40 -0.24 -16.51
C LEU A 22 0.12 -0.40 -16.73
N ASP A 23 0.50 -0.78 -17.95
CA ASP A 23 1.88 -1.08 -18.31
C ASP A 23 2.65 0.20 -18.66
N ASN A 24 2.71 1.13 -17.71
CA ASN A 24 3.49 2.36 -17.81
C ASN A 24 4.92 2.21 -17.25
N GLY A 25 5.27 1.01 -16.77
CA GLY A 25 6.59 0.69 -16.20
C GLY A 25 6.85 1.26 -14.80
N LEU A 26 5.83 1.77 -14.12
CA LEU A 26 5.93 2.37 -12.79
C LEU A 26 5.25 1.51 -11.71
N ALA A 27 5.49 1.86 -10.44
CA ALA A 27 4.92 1.19 -9.27
C ALA A 27 5.11 -0.33 -9.29
N LEU A 28 6.26 -0.84 -9.76
CA LEU A 28 6.56 -2.27 -9.77
C LEU A 28 6.68 -2.88 -8.36
N THR A 29 6.92 -2.02 -7.38
CA THR A 29 6.69 -2.25 -5.94
C THR A 29 5.73 -1.17 -5.43
N PRO A 30 5.08 -1.35 -4.27
CA PRO A 30 4.18 -0.34 -3.72
C PRO A 30 4.89 1.01 -3.55
N PRO A 31 4.29 2.15 -3.95
CA PRO A 31 4.93 3.46 -3.80
C PRO A 31 5.25 3.80 -2.34
N MET A 32 6.44 4.35 -2.09
CA MET A 32 6.85 4.84 -0.78
C MET A 32 7.09 6.35 -0.81
N GLY A 33 6.53 7.11 0.12
CA GLY A 33 6.71 8.55 0.12
C GLY A 33 6.06 9.26 1.30
N TRP A 34 5.77 10.53 1.10
CA TRP A 34 5.10 11.39 2.05
C TRP A 34 3.95 12.13 1.35
N LEU A 35 2.78 12.21 2.00
CA LEU A 35 1.57 12.85 1.49
C LEU A 35 1.00 13.77 2.57
N ALA A 36 0.57 14.99 2.19
CA ALA A 36 0.25 16.03 3.16
C ALA A 36 -1.07 15.85 3.94
N TRP A 37 -2.02 15.07 3.39
CA TRP A 37 -3.44 15.14 3.77
C TRP A 37 -3.73 14.86 5.23
N GLU A 38 -3.38 13.68 5.77
CA GLU A 38 -3.84 13.27 7.10
C GLU A 38 -3.39 14.25 8.21
N ARG A 39 -2.14 14.73 8.11
CA ARG A 39 -1.53 15.57 9.15
C ARG A 39 -1.79 17.06 8.97
N PHE A 40 -1.76 17.56 7.73
CA PHE A 40 -1.81 18.99 7.43
C PHE A 40 -3.16 19.44 6.85
N ARG A 41 -3.96 18.49 6.33
CA ARG A 41 -5.33 18.69 5.86
C ARG A 41 -5.41 19.89 4.91
N CYS A 42 -6.52 20.62 4.93
CA CYS A 42 -6.73 21.83 4.15
C CYS A 42 -6.33 23.12 4.91
N ASN A 43 -5.24 23.10 5.68
CA ASN A 43 -4.80 24.31 6.38
C ASN A 43 -4.23 25.33 5.39
N THR A 44 -4.95 26.43 5.15
CA THR A 44 -4.54 27.49 4.23
C THR A 44 -4.19 28.80 4.94
N ASP A 45 -4.26 28.85 6.27
CA ASP A 45 -3.96 30.05 7.06
C ASP A 45 -2.45 30.20 7.31
N CYS A 46 -1.72 30.55 6.25
CA CYS A 46 -0.28 30.81 6.34
C CYS A 46 0.08 32.08 7.11
N LYS A 47 -0.89 32.91 7.47
CA LYS A 47 -0.65 34.13 8.24
C LYS A 47 -0.50 33.79 9.72
N ASN A 48 -1.41 32.99 10.25
CA ASN A 48 -1.41 32.63 11.67
C ASN A 48 -0.72 31.29 11.95
N ASP A 49 -0.58 30.42 10.94
CA ASP A 49 0.07 29.11 11.05
C ASP A 49 1.05 28.82 9.88
N PRO A 50 2.08 29.68 9.71
CA PRO A 50 2.98 29.67 8.54
C PRO A 50 3.83 28.41 8.41
N ASP A 51 3.97 27.63 9.48
CA ASP A 51 4.77 26.42 9.51
C ASP A 51 3.93 25.18 9.15
N ASN A 52 2.60 25.21 9.24
CA ASN A 52 1.75 24.04 8.98
C ASN A 52 0.74 24.25 7.85
N CYS A 53 0.63 25.46 7.29
CA CYS A 53 -0.22 25.67 6.13
C CYS A 53 0.34 24.99 4.87
N ILE A 54 -0.55 24.56 3.97
CA ILE A 54 -0.24 23.98 2.67
C ILE A 54 0.41 25.05 1.79
N SER A 55 1.75 25.00 1.68
CA SER A 55 2.57 26.02 1.03
C SER A 55 3.87 25.46 0.47
N ASP A 56 4.50 26.16 -0.47
CA ASP A 56 5.81 25.81 -1.05
C ASP A 56 6.86 25.57 0.04
N ARG A 57 6.85 26.38 1.11
CA ARG A 57 7.77 26.24 2.26
C ARG A 57 7.60 24.90 2.98
N LEU A 58 6.36 24.44 3.19
CA LEU A 58 6.08 23.15 3.83
C LEU A 58 6.72 22.01 3.03
N PHE A 59 6.44 21.94 1.73
CA PHE A 59 6.91 20.84 0.88
C PHE A 59 8.44 20.86 0.70
N ARG A 60 9.08 22.04 0.56
CA ARG A 60 10.56 22.11 0.53
C ARG A 60 11.18 21.63 1.83
N THR A 61 10.59 22.01 2.97
CA THR A 61 11.07 21.57 4.28
C THR A 61 10.95 20.05 4.44
N MET A 62 9.80 19.46 4.07
CA MET A 62 9.62 18.02 4.11
C MET A 62 10.57 17.30 3.16
N THR A 63 10.80 17.85 1.96
CA THR A 63 11.78 17.33 0.99
C THR A 63 13.19 17.27 1.59
N ASP A 64 13.66 18.35 2.21
CA ASP A 64 14.98 18.39 2.84
C ASP A 64 15.11 17.39 3.98
N ILE A 65 14.09 17.26 4.82
CA ILE A 65 14.09 16.32 5.94
C ILE A 65 14.08 14.88 5.45
N LEU A 66 13.26 14.58 4.43
CA LEU A 66 13.16 13.24 3.86
C LEU A 66 14.54 12.74 3.38
N VAL A 67 15.33 13.62 2.76
CA VAL A 67 16.73 13.32 2.38
C VAL A 67 17.66 13.27 3.59
N ASN A 68 17.72 14.35 4.38
CA ASN A 68 18.74 14.53 5.42
C ASN A 68 18.57 13.56 6.60
N GLU A 69 17.34 13.15 6.90
CA GLU A 69 17.03 12.27 8.01
C GLU A 69 16.97 10.79 7.63
N GLY A 70 17.29 10.44 6.36
CA GLY A 70 17.50 9.06 5.92
C GLY A 70 16.25 8.33 5.41
N TYR A 71 15.10 8.99 5.27
CA TYR A 71 13.89 8.40 4.69
C TYR A 71 14.11 8.07 3.21
N ALA A 72 14.74 8.97 2.46
CA ALA A 72 15.08 8.74 1.06
C ALA A 72 15.98 7.52 0.90
N ALA A 73 16.98 7.40 1.78
CA ALA A 73 17.87 6.25 1.81
C ALA A 73 17.13 4.94 2.13
N ALA A 74 16.05 5.01 2.92
CA ALA A 74 15.20 3.87 3.26
C ALA A 74 14.20 3.48 2.15
N GLY A 75 14.02 4.32 1.13
CA GLY A 75 13.18 4.04 -0.04
C GLY A 75 12.01 5.01 -0.26
N TYR A 76 11.75 5.92 0.67
CA TYR A 76 10.70 6.92 0.50
C TYR A 76 11.12 7.93 -0.57
N GLU A 77 10.46 7.94 -1.73
CA GLU A 77 10.89 8.74 -2.88
C GLU A 77 9.89 9.80 -3.33
N TYR A 78 8.61 9.71 -2.94
CA TYR A 78 7.57 10.67 -3.35
C TYR A 78 7.32 11.77 -2.31
N ILE A 79 7.17 13.02 -2.77
CA ILE A 79 6.61 14.16 -2.02
C ILE A 79 5.30 14.56 -2.70
N ASN A 80 4.17 14.22 -2.08
CA ASN A 80 2.85 14.37 -2.68
C ASN A 80 2.08 15.54 -2.04
N VAL A 81 1.73 16.52 -2.88
CA VAL A 81 0.77 17.56 -2.56
C VAL A 81 -0.64 16.96 -2.65
N ASP A 82 -1.47 17.21 -1.63
CA ASP A 82 -2.89 16.81 -1.64
C ASP A 82 -3.79 18.02 -1.93
N ASP A 83 -5.08 17.96 -1.60
CA ASP A 83 -6.05 19.03 -1.88
C ASP A 83 -5.62 20.40 -1.31
N CYS A 84 -6.30 21.46 -1.74
CA CYS A 84 -6.13 22.84 -1.29
C CYS A 84 -4.86 23.55 -1.75
N TRP A 85 -4.16 23.03 -2.75
CA TRP A 85 -3.03 23.71 -3.39
C TRP A 85 -3.39 24.80 -4.41
N PRO A 86 -4.50 24.73 -5.18
CA PRO A 86 -4.73 25.69 -6.25
C PRO A 86 -5.45 26.96 -5.76
N GLU A 87 -5.49 27.96 -6.62
CA GLU A 87 -6.43 29.08 -6.54
C GLU A 87 -7.88 28.57 -6.63
N ARG A 88 -8.84 29.38 -6.15
CA ARG A 88 -10.28 29.06 -6.27
C ARG A 88 -10.79 29.15 -7.71
N GLU A 89 -10.04 29.80 -8.59
CA GLU A 89 -10.39 30.00 -9.99
C GLU A 89 -9.23 29.61 -10.90
N ARG A 90 -9.58 29.01 -12.04
CA ARG A 90 -8.65 28.76 -13.14
C ARG A 90 -8.22 30.08 -13.81
N ASP A 91 -7.09 30.08 -14.51
CA ASP A 91 -6.71 31.24 -15.32
C ASP A 91 -7.70 31.48 -16.49
N PRO A 92 -7.65 32.65 -17.18
CA PRO A 92 -8.52 32.92 -18.33
C PRO A 92 -8.39 31.95 -19.51
N ARG A 93 -7.38 31.07 -19.51
CA ARG A 93 -7.19 30.00 -20.50
C ARG A 93 -7.71 28.64 -19.99
N GLY A 94 -8.35 28.61 -18.82
CA GLY A 94 -8.91 27.41 -18.21
C GLY A 94 -7.89 26.51 -17.53
N ARG A 95 -6.67 26.99 -17.25
CA ARG A 95 -5.63 26.17 -16.58
C ARG A 95 -5.70 26.33 -15.07
N LEU A 96 -5.36 25.25 -14.36
CA LEU A 96 -5.12 25.29 -12.92
C LEU A 96 -3.94 26.23 -12.60
N VAL A 97 -4.09 26.98 -11.51
CA VAL A 97 -3.07 27.91 -11.02
C VAL A 97 -2.85 27.59 -9.55
N PRO A 98 -1.61 27.38 -9.10
CA PRO A 98 -1.33 27.27 -7.67
C PRO A 98 -1.63 28.58 -6.96
N ASP A 99 -2.08 28.53 -5.72
CA ASP A 99 -2.30 29.72 -4.90
C ASP A 99 -1.05 30.61 -4.87
N ARG A 100 -1.19 31.87 -5.30
CA ARG A 100 -0.05 32.75 -5.54
C ARG A 100 0.64 33.22 -4.26
N GLU A 101 -0.05 33.23 -3.13
CA GLU A 101 0.54 33.62 -1.85
C GLU A 101 1.29 32.44 -1.21
N ARG A 102 0.69 31.24 -1.29
CA ARG A 102 1.24 30.02 -0.66
C ARG A 102 2.28 29.32 -1.52
N PHE A 103 2.20 29.46 -2.85
CA PHE A 103 3.12 28.90 -3.83
C PHE A 103 3.63 29.99 -4.80
N PRO A 104 4.34 31.01 -4.29
CA PRO A 104 4.72 32.19 -5.09
C PRO A 104 5.67 31.87 -6.26
N TYR A 105 6.35 30.72 -6.22
CA TYR A 105 7.26 30.26 -7.27
C TYR A 105 6.60 29.27 -8.26
N GLY A 106 5.34 28.88 -8.01
CA GLY A 106 4.58 27.92 -8.80
C GLY A 106 5.01 26.46 -8.63
N MET A 107 4.15 25.53 -9.06
CA MET A 107 4.34 24.08 -8.88
C MET A 107 5.56 23.53 -9.61
N LYS A 108 5.89 24.07 -10.79
CA LYS A 108 7.10 23.66 -11.52
C LYS A 108 8.37 23.93 -10.69
N SER A 109 8.46 25.07 -10.02
CA SER A 109 9.63 25.39 -9.18
C SER A 109 9.75 24.43 -7.99
N LEU A 110 8.62 24.04 -7.40
CA LEU A 110 8.61 23.06 -6.33
C LEU A 110 9.00 21.68 -6.83
N SER A 111 8.45 21.25 -7.96
CA SER A 111 8.80 20.00 -8.65
C SER A 111 10.30 19.93 -9.00
N ASP A 112 10.83 20.97 -9.65
CA ASP A 112 12.26 21.08 -9.98
C ASP A 112 13.15 21.00 -8.71
N TYR A 113 12.68 21.56 -7.59
CA TYR A 113 13.39 21.45 -6.31
C TYR A 113 13.39 20.02 -5.76
N VAL A 114 12.24 19.35 -5.75
CA VAL A 114 12.11 17.95 -5.33
C VAL A 114 13.02 17.06 -6.18
N HIS A 115 13.03 17.25 -7.51
CA HIS A 115 13.94 16.54 -8.42
C HIS A 115 15.41 16.83 -8.16
N SER A 116 15.77 18.08 -7.82
CA SER A 116 17.15 18.44 -7.48
C SER A 116 17.70 17.70 -6.25
N LYS A 117 16.81 17.14 -5.43
CA LYS A 117 17.10 16.34 -4.24
C LYS A 117 17.05 14.82 -4.52
N GLY A 118 16.81 14.42 -5.77
CA GLY A 118 16.69 13.02 -6.17
C GLY A 118 15.36 12.37 -5.79
N LEU A 119 14.36 13.17 -5.41
CA LEU A 119 13.01 12.71 -5.07
C LEU A 119 12.05 12.95 -6.25
N LYS A 120 10.82 12.46 -6.12
CA LYS A 120 9.73 12.54 -7.09
C LYS A 120 8.59 13.40 -6.56
N PHE A 121 7.98 14.20 -7.43
CA PHE A 121 6.94 15.15 -7.05
C PHE A 121 5.55 14.64 -7.43
N GLY A 122 4.63 14.61 -6.47
CA GLY A 122 3.24 14.25 -6.69
C GLY A 122 2.27 15.41 -6.50
N ILE A 123 1.16 15.36 -7.23
CA ILE A 123 0.07 16.33 -7.16
C ILE A 123 -1.27 15.62 -7.00
N TYR A 124 -2.26 16.37 -6.49
CA TYR A 124 -3.63 15.95 -6.33
C TYR A 124 -4.54 16.69 -7.29
N GLU A 125 -5.53 15.97 -7.79
CA GLU A 125 -6.74 16.54 -8.34
C GLU A 125 -7.97 15.70 -8.03
N ASP A 126 -9.14 16.20 -8.46
CA ASP A 126 -10.42 15.50 -8.37
C ASP A 126 -11.07 15.35 -9.75
N TYR A 127 -11.59 14.16 -10.07
CA TYR A 127 -12.32 13.91 -11.30
C TYR A 127 -13.50 14.86 -11.49
N GLY A 128 -14.25 15.18 -10.43
CA GLY A 128 -15.51 15.92 -10.46
C GLY A 128 -15.40 17.41 -10.78
N ASN A 129 -16.51 18.14 -10.57
CA ASN A 129 -16.55 19.58 -10.85
C ASN A 129 -15.69 20.39 -9.87
N PHE A 130 -15.53 19.88 -8.65
CA PHE A 130 -14.72 20.47 -7.61
C PHE A 130 -13.95 19.39 -6.87
N THR A 131 -12.83 19.74 -6.28
CA THR A 131 -12.17 18.93 -5.26
C THR A 131 -13.05 18.81 -4.02
N CYS A 132 -12.77 17.84 -3.16
CA CYS A 132 -13.49 17.67 -1.90
C CYS A 132 -13.50 18.94 -1.02
N ALA A 133 -12.45 19.77 -1.06
CA ALA A 133 -12.39 21.08 -0.38
C ALA A 133 -12.94 22.27 -1.20
N GLY A 134 -13.59 22.01 -2.34
CA GLY A 134 -14.26 23.01 -3.17
C GLY A 134 -13.33 23.84 -4.04
N TYR A 135 -12.20 23.30 -4.47
CA TYR A 135 -11.33 23.91 -5.50
C TYR A 135 -11.70 23.39 -6.89
N PRO A 136 -11.26 24.00 -8.01
CA PRO A 136 -11.65 23.55 -9.35
C PRO A 136 -11.22 22.11 -9.64
N GLY A 137 -12.16 21.21 -10.00
CA GLY A 137 -11.86 19.83 -10.43
C GLY A 137 -11.62 19.71 -11.94
N VAL A 138 -11.34 18.49 -12.43
CA VAL A 138 -10.85 18.28 -13.81
C VAL A 138 -11.92 18.05 -14.88
N VAL A 139 -13.21 17.87 -14.54
CA VAL A 139 -14.28 17.75 -15.56
C VAL A 139 -14.24 18.94 -16.52
N GLY A 140 -14.23 18.63 -17.82
CA GLY A 140 -14.15 19.64 -18.89
C GLY A 140 -12.73 20.14 -19.20
N HIS A 141 -11.73 19.75 -18.40
CA HIS A 141 -10.34 20.22 -18.50
C HIS A 141 -9.30 19.08 -18.56
N LEU A 142 -9.72 17.81 -18.61
CA LEU A 142 -8.87 16.60 -18.55
C LEU A 142 -7.54 16.70 -19.33
N ALA A 143 -7.60 17.00 -20.64
CA ALA A 143 -6.41 17.08 -21.49
C ALA A 143 -5.49 18.27 -21.13
N GLY A 144 -6.10 19.41 -20.75
CA GLY A 144 -5.38 20.61 -20.36
C GLY A 144 -4.66 20.44 -19.02
N ASP A 145 -5.31 19.78 -18.06
CA ASP A 145 -4.75 19.54 -16.73
C ASP A 145 -3.65 18.47 -16.78
N ALA A 146 -3.85 17.38 -17.52
CA ALA A 146 -2.80 16.39 -17.77
C ALA A 146 -1.54 17.03 -18.40
N SER A 147 -1.72 17.87 -19.44
CA SER A 147 -0.63 18.62 -20.07
C SER A 147 0.05 19.59 -19.10
N THR A 148 -0.73 20.24 -18.23
CA THR A 148 -0.21 21.13 -17.18
C THR A 148 0.69 20.37 -16.21
N PHE A 149 0.26 19.21 -15.71
CA PHE A 149 1.05 18.37 -14.80
C PHE A 149 2.33 17.87 -15.44
N ALA A 150 2.26 17.41 -16.69
CA ALA A 150 3.45 17.03 -17.44
C ALA A 150 4.43 18.21 -17.61
N SER A 151 3.93 19.41 -17.90
CA SER A 151 4.75 20.62 -18.05
C SER A 151 5.43 21.08 -16.75
N TRP A 152 4.82 20.75 -15.61
CA TRP A 152 5.40 21.00 -14.29
C TRP A 152 6.34 19.90 -13.82
N GLY A 153 6.45 18.80 -14.56
CA GLY A 153 7.30 17.68 -14.20
C GLY A 153 6.72 16.80 -13.09
N VAL A 154 5.41 16.69 -12.96
CA VAL A 154 4.77 15.82 -11.97
C VAL A 154 5.09 14.35 -12.26
N ASP A 155 5.39 13.56 -11.23
CA ASP A 155 5.71 12.12 -11.31
C ASP A 155 4.61 11.22 -10.75
N TYR A 156 3.67 11.78 -10.00
CA TYR A 156 2.58 11.07 -9.33
C TYR A 156 1.32 11.94 -9.35
N VAL A 157 0.17 11.37 -9.72
CA VAL A 157 -1.13 12.05 -9.70
C VAL A 157 -2.11 11.22 -8.88
N LYS A 158 -2.62 11.78 -7.79
CA LYS A 158 -3.82 11.29 -7.10
C LYS A 158 -5.04 11.94 -7.74
N LEU A 159 -6.00 11.14 -8.18
CA LEU A 159 -7.29 11.62 -8.66
C LEU A 159 -8.41 11.17 -7.73
N ASP A 160 -9.06 12.13 -7.11
CA ASP A 160 -10.19 11.97 -6.22
C ASP A 160 -11.52 11.93 -6.99
N GLY A 161 -12.65 11.85 -6.28
CA GLY A 161 -13.97 11.64 -6.91
C GLY A 161 -15.13 12.40 -6.28
N CYS A 162 -14.87 13.44 -5.49
CA CYS A 162 -15.94 14.30 -4.98
C CYS A 162 -16.65 15.04 -6.13
N TYR A 163 -17.90 15.44 -5.92
CA TYR A 163 -18.68 16.21 -6.91
C TYR A 163 -18.78 15.55 -8.31
N ALA A 164 -18.61 14.23 -8.39
CA ALA A 164 -18.84 13.41 -9.58
C ALA A 164 -19.96 12.37 -9.32
N LEU A 165 -20.61 11.90 -10.38
CA LEU A 165 -21.51 10.75 -10.26
C LEU A 165 -20.66 9.47 -10.25
N PRO A 166 -20.82 8.57 -9.26
CA PRO A 166 -20.03 7.32 -9.20
C PRO A 166 -20.16 6.42 -10.43
N ALA A 167 -21.28 6.51 -11.16
CA ALA A 167 -21.50 5.80 -12.41
C ALA A 167 -20.66 6.34 -13.60
N ASP A 168 -20.22 7.61 -13.54
CA ASP A 168 -19.40 8.21 -14.59
C ASP A 168 -17.92 7.85 -14.46
N MET A 169 -17.51 7.30 -13.30
CA MET A 169 -16.11 7.00 -13.00
C MET A 169 -15.54 5.87 -13.87
N ASP A 170 -16.38 4.94 -14.33
CA ASP A 170 -16.02 3.89 -15.30
C ASP A 170 -15.51 4.43 -16.64
N HIS A 171 -15.84 5.69 -16.96
CA HIS A 171 -15.34 6.38 -18.14
C HIS A 171 -14.32 7.47 -17.80
N GLY A 172 -14.58 8.23 -16.73
CA GLY A 172 -13.80 9.38 -16.33
C GLY A 172 -12.35 9.08 -15.94
N TYR A 173 -12.16 8.09 -15.08
CA TYR A 173 -10.84 7.70 -14.59
C TYR A 173 -9.96 7.11 -15.71
N PRO A 174 -10.46 6.17 -16.54
CA PRO A 174 -9.74 5.71 -17.73
C PRO A 174 -9.38 6.83 -18.71
N GLU A 175 -10.31 7.75 -19.00
CA GLU A 175 -10.06 8.85 -19.93
C GLU A 175 -8.99 9.80 -19.38
N PHE A 176 -9.02 10.16 -18.10
CA PHE A 176 -7.97 10.98 -17.51
C PHE A 176 -6.60 10.28 -17.51
N GLY A 177 -6.56 8.97 -17.18
CA GLY A 177 -5.34 8.16 -17.29
C GLY A 177 -4.78 8.13 -18.72
N ARG A 178 -5.66 8.05 -19.73
CA ARG A 178 -5.27 8.15 -21.15
C ARG A 178 -4.68 9.52 -21.49
N GLN A 179 -5.26 10.61 -20.97
CA GLN A 179 -4.73 11.97 -21.16
C GLN A 179 -3.35 12.12 -20.51
N LEU A 180 -3.13 11.57 -19.31
CA LEU A 180 -1.81 11.54 -18.68
C LEU A 180 -0.79 10.80 -19.56
N ASN A 181 -1.14 9.63 -20.09
CA ASN A 181 -0.27 8.86 -20.98
C ASN A 181 0.08 9.62 -22.28
N LEU A 182 -0.90 10.31 -22.88
CA LEU A 182 -0.68 11.10 -24.11
C LEU A 182 0.32 12.24 -23.94
N THR A 183 0.60 12.70 -22.72
CA THR A 183 1.63 13.71 -22.48
C THR A 183 3.04 13.20 -22.75
N GLY A 184 3.24 11.87 -22.78
CA GLY A 184 4.55 11.22 -22.91
C GLY A 184 5.40 11.26 -21.64
N ARG A 185 4.90 11.85 -20.55
CA ARG A 185 5.55 11.81 -19.24
C ARG A 185 4.99 10.64 -18.42
N GLN A 186 5.87 9.81 -17.89
CA GLN A 186 5.49 8.74 -16.96
C GLN A 186 5.07 9.34 -15.62
N MET A 187 3.84 9.04 -15.21
CA MET A 187 3.23 9.49 -13.96
C MET A 187 2.56 8.29 -13.29
N VAL A 188 2.87 8.05 -12.01
CA VAL A 188 2.11 7.11 -11.19
C VAL A 188 0.69 7.63 -11.06
N TYR A 189 -0.31 6.80 -11.34
CA TYR A 189 -1.71 7.22 -11.28
C TYR A 189 -2.46 6.51 -10.15
N SER A 190 -2.81 7.27 -9.13
CA SER A 190 -3.52 6.84 -7.92
C SER A 190 -4.99 7.22 -8.01
N CYS A 191 -5.87 6.25 -7.96
CA CYS A 191 -7.29 6.42 -8.26
C CYS A 191 -8.17 6.23 -7.01
N SER A 192 -8.95 7.23 -6.61
CA SER A 192 -9.98 7.05 -5.57
C SER A 192 -11.26 6.40 -6.10
N TRP A 193 -11.30 6.00 -7.37
CA TRP A 193 -12.50 5.47 -8.02
C TRP A 193 -13.25 4.39 -7.22
N PRO A 194 -12.62 3.29 -6.73
CA PRO A 194 -13.38 2.20 -6.12
C PRO A 194 -14.14 2.63 -4.86
N VAL A 195 -13.55 3.46 -4.00
CA VAL A 195 -14.18 3.86 -2.74
C VAL A 195 -15.52 4.59 -2.96
N TYR A 196 -15.58 5.51 -3.94
CA TYR A 196 -16.83 6.22 -4.26
C TYR A 196 -17.91 5.31 -4.84
N GLN A 197 -17.53 4.33 -5.67
CA GLN A 197 -18.49 3.34 -6.18
C GLN A 197 -19.00 2.43 -5.08
N ILE A 198 -18.14 1.97 -4.18
CA ILE A 198 -18.50 1.14 -3.03
C ILE A 198 -19.51 1.89 -2.14
N TYR A 199 -19.28 3.18 -1.85
CA TYR A 199 -20.22 4.00 -1.09
C TYR A 199 -21.58 4.17 -1.76
N ALA A 200 -21.61 4.19 -3.09
CA ALA A 200 -22.84 4.25 -3.86
C ALA A 200 -23.55 2.89 -4.00
N GLY A 201 -22.98 1.81 -3.44
CA GLY A 201 -23.50 0.45 -3.58
C GLY A 201 -23.24 -0.16 -4.97
N LEU A 202 -22.34 0.43 -5.76
CA LEU A 202 -21.90 -0.09 -7.04
C LEU A 202 -20.73 -1.07 -6.83
N GLN A 203 -20.62 -2.05 -7.72
CA GLN A 203 -19.51 -3.01 -7.70
C GLN A 203 -18.38 -2.49 -8.58
N PRO A 204 -17.19 -2.19 -8.02
CA PRO A 204 -16.06 -1.74 -8.84
C PRO A 204 -15.61 -2.78 -9.86
N ASN A 205 -15.32 -2.32 -11.07
CA ASN A 205 -14.75 -3.17 -12.12
C ASN A 205 -13.22 -3.22 -11.98
N PHE A 206 -12.72 -4.11 -11.12
CA PHE A 206 -11.28 -4.23 -10.86
C PHE A 206 -10.45 -4.56 -12.09
N THR A 207 -11.00 -5.26 -13.10
CA THR A 207 -10.30 -5.48 -14.37
C THR A 207 -9.96 -4.15 -15.04
N SER A 208 -10.93 -3.24 -15.16
CA SER A 208 -10.70 -1.92 -15.75
C SER A 208 -9.79 -1.05 -14.88
N ILE A 209 -9.98 -1.10 -13.55
CA ILE A 209 -9.14 -0.35 -12.61
C ILE A 209 -7.67 -0.77 -12.73
N ILE A 210 -7.39 -2.08 -12.79
CA ILE A 210 -6.03 -2.62 -12.97
C ILE A 210 -5.40 -2.12 -14.28
N GLU A 211 -6.17 -2.11 -15.38
CA GLU A 211 -5.69 -1.64 -16.69
C GLU A 211 -5.37 -0.13 -16.72
N HIS A 212 -5.97 0.67 -15.84
CA HIS A 212 -5.93 2.13 -15.94
C HIS A 212 -5.30 2.84 -14.74
N CYS A 213 -5.04 2.18 -13.62
CA CYS A 213 -4.53 2.78 -12.38
C CYS A 213 -3.33 2.01 -11.85
N ASN A 214 -2.33 2.72 -11.30
CA ASN A 214 -1.21 2.09 -10.61
C ASN A 214 -1.53 1.68 -9.17
N LEU A 215 -2.48 2.36 -8.56
CA LEU A 215 -3.01 2.04 -7.25
C LEU A 215 -4.38 2.67 -7.06
N TRP A 216 -5.17 2.16 -6.12
CA TRP A 216 -6.51 2.67 -5.88
C TRP A 216 -6.94 2.57 -4.42
N ARG A 217 -7.68 3.59 -3.95
CA ARG A 217 -8.28 3.59 -2.62
C ARG A 217 -9.55 2.76 -2.60
N ASN A 218 -9.61 1.76 -1.72
CA ASN A 218 -10.75 0.84 -1.62
C ASN A 218 -11.77 1.23 -0.53
N PHE A 219 -11.37 2.00 0.46
CA PHE A 219 -12.13 2.19 1.71
C PHE A 219 -11.92 3.59 2.31
N ASP A 220 -12.59 3.83 3.44
CA ASP A 220 -12.63 5.09 4.19
C ASP A 220 -11.27 5.74 4.38
N ASP A 221 -11.29 7.08 4.36
CA ASP A 221 -10.14 7.91 4.73
C ASP A 221 -9.68 7.58 6.15
N ILE A 222 -8.39 7.31 6.28
CA ILE A 222 -7.76 7.10 7.56
C ILE A 222 -7.80 8.38 8.39
N GLN A 223 -8.12 8.22 9.66
CA GLN A 223 -8.09 9.27 10.67
C GLN A 223 -7.06 8.92 11.72
N ASP A 224 -6.46 9.93 12.37
CA ASP A 224 -5.50 9.76 13.47
C ASP A 224 -6.11 9.12 14.73
N SER A 225 -6.44 7.83 14.65
CA SER A 225 -7.01 7.05 15.72
C SER A 225 -6.82 5.55 15.48
N TRP A 226 -6.63 4.80 16.57
CA TRP A 226 -6.58 3.35 16.49
C TRP A 226 -7.86 2.72 15.90
N ALA A 227 -9.03 3.29 16.21
CA ALA A 227 -10.30 2.80 15.68
C ALA A 227 -10.38 2.84 14.15
N SER A 228 -9.78 3.87 13.52
CA SER A 228 -9.71 3.99 12.07
C SER A 228 -8.75 2.96 11.46
N VAL A 229 -7.58 2.75 12.08
CA VAL A 229 -6.67 1.67 11.65
C VAL A 229 -7.35 0.31 11.75
N GLU A 230 -8.06 0.05 12.86
CA GLU A 230 -8.79 -1.20 13.06
C GLU A 230 -9.90 -1.42 12.02
N SER A 231 -10.66 -0.39 11.67
CA SER A 231 -11.73 -0.51 10.67
C SER A 231 -11.17 -0.82 9.28
N ILE A 232 -10.04 -0.22 8.91
CA ILE A 232 -9.32 -0.52 7.65
C ILE A 232 -8.80 -1.96 7.67
N ILE A 233 -8.12 -2.40 8.74
CA ILE A 233 -7.63 -3.78 8.88
C ILE A 233 -8.79 -4.78 8.76
N ASP A 234 -9.92 -4.50 9.40
CA ASP A 234 -11.09 -5.36 9.30
C ASP A 234 -11.72 -5.35 7.91
N TYR A 235 -11.81 -4.20 7.24
CA TYR A 235 -12.31 -4.12 5.87
C TYR A 235 -11.46 -5.01 4.93
N TYR A 236 -10.14 -4.82 4.93
CA TYR A 236 -9.22 -5.60 4.09
C TYR A 236 -9.26 -7.09 4.44
N GLY A 237 -9.30 -7.44 5.72
CA GLY A 237 -9.36 -8.83 6.16
C GLY A 237 -10.70 -9.52 5.93
N ASN A 238 -11.81 -8.78 5.91
CA ASN A 238 -13.15 -9.31 5.67
C ASN A 238 -13.48 -9.44 4.17
N HIS A 239 -12.85 -8.63 3.32
CA HIS A 239 -13.07 -8.61 1.86
C HIS A 239 -11.89 -9.17 1.06
N GLN A 240 -10.94 -9.84 1.72
CA GLN A 240 -9.69 -10.34 1.11
C GLN A 240 -9.86 -11.29 -0.08
N ASP A 241 -10.98 -11.99 -0.20
CA ASP A 241 -11.26 -12.86 -1.35
C ASP A 241 -11.49 -12.07 -2.64
N VAL A 242 -11.94 -10.82 -2.51
CA VAL A 242 -12.15 -9.90 -3.63
C VAL A 242 -10.94 -9.01 -3.86
N ILE A 243 -10.34 -8.49 -2.78
CA ILE A 243 -9.31 -7.43 -2.86
C ILE A 243 -7.92 -7.98 -3.24
N VAL A 244 -7.48 -9.05 -2.58
CA VAL A 244 -6.11 -9.57 -2.68
C VAL A 244 -5.73 -9.99 -4.11
N PRO A 245 -6.58 -10.67 -4.90
CA PRO A 245 -6.21 -11.08 -6.26
C PRO A 245 -5.92 -9.93 -7.23
N ASN A 246 -6.33 -8.70 -6.89
CA ASN A 246 -6.19 -7.53 -7.76
C ASN A 246 -4.87 -6.77 -7.55
N ALA A 247 -4.12 -7.07 -6.49
CA ALA A 247 -2.82 -6.42 -6.22
C ALA A 247 -1.66 -7.18 -6.89
N GLY A 248 -0.72 -6.43 -7.43
CA GLY A 248 0.51 -6.94 -8.05
C GLY A 248 1.40 -5.82 -8.57
N PRO A 249 2.59 -6.16 -9.11
CA PRO A 249 3.50 -5.19 -9.70
C PRO A 249 2.80 -4.28 -10.72
N GLY A 250 2.81 -2.98 -10.43
CA GLY A 250 2.20 -1.94 -11.26
C GLY A 250 0.74 -1.61 -10.91
N HIS A 251 0.08 -2.32 -9.99
CA HIS A 251 -1.34 -2.14 -9.66
C HIS A 251 -1.67 -2.58 -8.21
N TRP A 252 -1.83 -1.63 -7.28
CA TRP A 252 -1.93 -1.91 -5.82
C TRP A 252 -3.24 -1.48 -5.18
N ASN A 253 -3.70 -2.23 -4.17
CA ASN A 253 -4.74 -1.74 -3.26
C ASN A 253 -4.13 -0.73 -2.27
N ASP A 254 -4.83 0.37 -2.03
CA ASP A 254 -4.39 1.45 -1.15
C ASP A 254 -5.28 1.52 0.12
N PRO A 255 -4.79 1.04 1.29
CA PRO A 255 -5.46 1.17 2.58
C PRO A 255 -5.30 2.55 3.23
N ASP A 256 -4.85 3.55 2.46
CA ASP A 256 -4.57 4.92 2.88
C ASP A 256 -3.28 5.09 3.69
N MET A 257 -2.97 6.34 4.03
CA MET A 257 -1.69 6.78 4.58
C MET A 257 -1.27 6.12 5.91
N LEU A 258 0.04 6.14 6.16
CA LEU A 258 0.64 5.85 7.47
C LEU A 258 0.54 7.08 8.38
N ILE A 259 -0.05 6.91 9.57
CA ILE A 259 -0.24 7.95 10.59
C ILE A 259 0.75 7.83 11.77
N ILE A 260 1.81 7.05 11.56
CA ILE A 260 2.83 6.71 12.55
C ILE A 260 3.59 7.98 12.95
N GLY A 261 3.57 8.30 14.24
CA GLY A 261 4.22 9.49 14.80
C GLY A 261 3.33 10.73 14.89
N ASN A 262 2.06 10.63 14.49
CA ASN A 262 1.03 11.62 14.83
C ASN A 262 0.58 11.45 16.30
N PHE A 263 -0.70 11.67 16.60
CA PHE A 263 -1.19 11.82 17.97
C PHE A 263 -2.05 10.64 18.44
N GLY A 264 -2.70 9.93 17.53
CA GLY A 264 -3.75 8.96 17.83
C GLY A 264 -3.28 7.51 18.00
N LEU A 265 -2.03 7.20 17.64
CA LEU A 265 -1.46 5.85 17.78
C LEU A 265 -0.43 5.76 18.91
N SER A 266 -0.60 4.75 19.77
CA SER A 266 0.46 4.30 20.67
C SER A 266 1.65 3.72 19.89
N TYR A 267 2.76 3.50 20.58
CA TYR A 267 3.93 2.84 19.98
C TYR A 267 3.60 1.44 19.43
N GLU A 268 2.85 0.63 20.19
CA GLU A 268 2.43 -0.71 19.77
C GLU A 268 1.46 -0.67 18.57
N GLN A 269 0.52 0.28 18.57
CA GLN A 269 -0.41 0.47 17.45
C GLN A 269 0.30 0.94 16.18
N SER A 270 1.33 1.77 16.33
CA SER A 270 2.19 2.21 15.22
C SER A 270 2.99 1.06 14.62
N LYS A 271 3.53 0.15 15.46
CA LYS A 271 4.14 -1.10 14.99
C LYS A 271 3.11 -1.95 14.23
N THR A 272 1.89 -2.07 14.75
CA THR A 272 0.82 -2.83 14.10
C THR A 272 0.44 -2.26 12.73
N GLN A 273 0.27 -0.94 12.60
CA GLN A 273 -0.03 -0.32 11.31
C GLN A 273 1.07 -0.63 10.29
N PHE A 274 2.34 -0.38 10.62
CA PHE A 274 3.44 -0.59 9.67
C PHE A 274 3.57 -2.05 9.23
N ALA A 275 3.49 -2.99 10.19
CA ALA A 275 3.54 -4.42 9.90
C ALA A 275 2.39 -4.89 9.01
N ILE A 276 1.16 -4.43 9.27
CA ILE A 276 0.00 -4.85 8.48
C ILE A 276 0.00 -4.22 7.09
N TRP A 277 0.39 -2.96 6.95
CA TRP A 277 0.55 -2.33 5.63
C TRP A 277 1.59 -3.09 4.80
N ALA A 278 2.73 -3.47 5.39
CA ALA A 278 3.73 -4.29 4.71
C ALA A 278 3.20 -5.69 4.34
N ILE A 279 2.39 -6.34 5.19
CA ILE A 279 1.75 -7.61 4.84
C ILE A 279 0.73 -7.42 3.69
N LEU A 280 0.05 -6.28 3.63
CA LEU A 280 -0.93 -5.97 2.60
C LEU A 280 -0.32 -5.54 1.26
N ALA A 281 1.01 -5.40 1.16
CA ALA A 281 1.67 -4.80 0.00
C ALA A 281 1.11 -3.42 -0.33
N ALA A 282 0.89 -2.63 0.73
CA ALA A 282 0.28 -1.31 0.64
C ALA A 282 1.33 -0.24 0.28
N PRO A 283 0.93 0.87 -0.37
CA PRO A 283 1.78 2.05 -0.42
C PRO A 283 2.21 2.49 0.98
N LEU A 284 3.50 2.76 1.18
CA LEU A 284 4.02 3.32 2.43
C LEU A 284 4.10 4.85 2.30
N LEU A 285 2.93 5.48 2.26
CA LEU A 285 2.78 6.93 2.17
C LEU A 285 2.63 7.52 3.58
N MET A 286 3.69 8.10 4.12
CA MET A 286 3.68 8.78 5.41
C MET A 286 2.85 10.06 5.34
N SER A 287 2.04 10.33 6.35
CA SER A 287 1.47 11.66 6.56
C SER A 287 1.67 12.08 8.00
N VAL A 288 2.86 12.62 8.28
CA VAL A 288 3.32 13.03 9.62
C VAL A 288 4.24 14.24 9.51
N ASP A 289 4.33 15.04 10.58
CA ASP A 289 5.29 16.14 10.63
C ASP A 289 6.71 15.62 10.92
N LEU A 290 7.53 15.51 9.87
CA LEU A 290 8.89 14.98 9.97
C LEU A 290 9.85 15.89 10.76
N ARG A 291 9.48 17.15 11.01
CA ARG A 291 10.30 18.08 11.82
C ARG A 291 10.32 17.70 13.30
N THR A 292 9.25 17.06 13.77
CA THR A 292 9.00 16.82 15.20
C THR A 292 8.72 15.35 15.54
N ILE A 293 8.80 14.45 14.57
CA ILE A 293 8.58 13.02 14.81
C ILE A 293 9.59 12.48 15.83
N ARG A 294 9.09 11.75 16.84
CA ARG A 294 9.97 11.19 17.87
C ARG A 294 10.83 10.04 17.29
N PRO A 295 12.07 9.85 17.78
CA PRO A 295 13.02 8.88 17.24
C PRO A 295 12.48 7.44 17.13
N GLU A 296 11.68 6.99 18.07
CA GLU A 296 11.10 5.64 18.10
C GLU A 296 10.06 5.41 17.00
N TYR A 297 9.28 6.43 16.61
CA TYR A 297 8.34 6.32 15.49
C TYR A 297 9.07 6.46 14.14
N LYS A 298 10.10 7.32 14.08
CA LYS A 298 11.04 7.36 12.95
C LYS A 298 11.69 5.99 12.72
N ALA A 299 12.11 5.29 13.77
CA ALA A 299 12.71 3.97 13.69
C ALA A 299 11.73 2.92 13.13
N ILE A 300 10.43 3.00 13.47
CA ILE A 300 9.41 2.15 12.85
C ILE A 300 9.37 2.40 11.33
N LEU A 301 9.22 3.67 10.93
CA LEU A 301 9.11 4.04 9.51
C LEU A 301 10.37 3.72 8.70
N GLN A 302 11.54 3.69 9.32
CA GLN A 302 12.82 3.37 8.67
C GLN A 302 13.26 1.91 8.83
N ASN A 303 12.40 1.04 9.37
CA ASN A 303 12.74 -0.36 9.57
C ASN A 303 12.91 -1.09 8.23
N ARG A 304 14.18 -1.23 7.80
CA ARG A 304 14.60 -1.88 6.55
C ARG A 304 14.05 -3.30 6.38
N LYS A 305 14.01 -4.09 7.46
CA LYS A 305 13.54 -5.48 7.40
C LYS A 305 12.06 -5.56 7.01
N ILE A 306 11.24 -4.64 7.52
CA ILE A 306 9.81 -4.59 7.20
C ILE A 306 9.56 -3.91 5.84
N ILE A 307 10.36 -2.89 5.50
CA ILE A 307 10.34 -2.30 4.14
C ILE A 307 10.67 -3.35 3.09
N GLU A 308 11.63 -4.25 3.34
CA GLU A 308 11.93 -5.36 2.42
C GLU A 308 10.76 -6.34 2.25
N VAL A 309 9.95 -6.56 3.30
CA VAL A 309 8.71 -7.33 3.18
C VAL A 309 7.71 -6.60 2.29
N ASP A 310 7.53 -5.29 2.53
CA ASP A 310 6.63 -4.45 1.75
C ASP A 310 7.00 -4.43 0.25
N GLN A 311 8.28 -4.18 -0.01
CA GLN A 311 8.90 -4.02 -1.33
C GLN A 311 9.30 -5.36 -1.98
N ASP A 312 8.82 -6.49 -1.47
CA ASP A 312 9.12 -7.80 -2.07
C ASP A 312 8.64 -7.85 -3.54
N PRO A 313 9.54 -8.20 -4.49
CA PRO A 313 9.25 -8.07 -5.92
C PRO A 313 8.28 -9.12 -6.47
N LEU A 314 7.87 -10.13 -5.69
CA LEU A 314 6.72 -10.95 -6.09
C LEU A 314 5.44 -10.14 -6.14
N GLY A 315 5.35 -9.07 -5.34
CA GLY A 315 4.19 -8.19 -5.28
C GLY A 315 2.90 -8.89 -4.86
N ILE A 316 3.00 -10.03 -4.17
CA ILE A 316 1.82 -10.77 -3.71
C ILE A 316 1.33 -10.13 -2.41
N GLN A 317 0.13 -9.55 -2.43
CA GLN A 317 -0.54 -9.09 -1.22
C GLN A 317 -0.86 -10.26 -0.27
N GLY A 318 -0.61 -10.04 1.02
CA GLY A 318 -0.87 -11.00 2.08
C GLY A 318 -2.34 -11.08 2.50
N ARG A 319 -2.62 -12.00 3.43
CA ARG A 319 -3.98 -12.38 3.84
C ARG A 319 -4.07 -12.61 5.35
N ARG A 320 -5.26 -12.40 5.92
CA ARG A 320 -5.59 -12.87 7.27
C ARG A 320 -5.89 -14.36 7.21
N ILE A 321 -5.07 -15.16 7.89
CA ILE A 321 -5.16 -16.64 7.91
C ILE A 321 -5.79 -17.17 9.19
N TYR A 322 -5.85 -16.35 10.25
CA TYR A 322 -6.46 -16.71 11.52
C TYR A 322 -7.12 -15.51 12.19
N LYS A 323 -8.28 -15.73 12.84
CA LYS A 323 -8.96 -14.75 13.70
C LYS A 323 -9.73 -15.48 14.80
N HIS A 324 -9.32 -15.33 16.06
CA HIS A 324 -10.05 -15.87 17.21
C HIS A 324 -9.69 -15.14 18.51
N ARG A 325 -10.71 -14.84 19.35
CA ARG A 325 -10.52 -14.27 20.70
C ARG A 325 -9.58 -13.05 20.77
N GLY A 326 -9.67 -12.16 19.78
CA GLY A 326 -8.83 -10.97 19.71
C GLY A 326 -7.40 -11.21 19.23
N ILE A 327 -7.06 -12.41 18.77
CA ILE A 327 -5.79 -12.68 18.08
C ILE A 327 -6.07 -12.88 16.60
N GLU A 328 -5.27 -12.21 15.78
CA GLU A 328 -5.24 -12.40 14.33
C GLU A 328 -3.83 -12.83 13.88
N ILE A 329 -3.77 -13.68 12.86
CA ILE A 329 -2.51 -14.00 12.19
C ILE A 329 -2.67 -13.69 10.72
N TRP A 330 -1.72 -12.92 10.19
CA TRP A 330 -1.65 -12.53 8.79
C TRP A 330 -0.37 -13.07 8.17
N SER A 331 -0.41 -13.42 6.89
CA SER A 331 0.73 -14.00 6.18
C SER A 331 0.84 -13.47 4.76
N ARG A 332 2.06 -13.14 4.34
CA ARG A 332 2.42 -12.69 2.99
C ARG A 332 3.50 -13.60 2.41
N PRO A 333 3.29 -14.24 1.24
CA PRO A 333 4.36 -14.92 0.52
C PRO A 333 5.40 -13.93 0.01
N ILE A 334 6.68 -14.24 0.20
CA ILE A 334 7.83 -13.41 -0.19
C ILE A 334 8.98 -14.28 -0.72
N LEU A 335 10.02 -13.66 -1.29
CA LEU A 335 11.28 -14.29 -1.65
C LEU A 335 12.16 -14.60 -0.42
N PRO A 336 13.06 -15.61 -0.52
CA PRO A 336 13.29 -16.50 -1.66
C PRO A 336 12.23 -17.61 -1.78
N ILE A 337 12.15 -18.24 -2.96
CA ILE A 337 11.35 -19.46 -3.18
C ILE A 337 12.31 -20.63 -3.41
N HIS A 338 12.10 -21.73 -2.71
CA HIS A 338 12.86 -22.97 -2.90
C HIS A 338 11.93 -24.11 -3.34
N GLY A 339 12.07 -24.53 -4.60
CA GLY A 339 11.18 -25.53 -5.20
C GLY A 339 9.75 -24.99 -5.30
N GLN A 340 8.82 -25.60 -4.56
CA GLN A 340 7.42 -25.16 -4.47
C GLN A 340 7.11 -24.39 -3.18
N HIS A 341 8.12 -24.08 -2.37
CA HIS A 341 7.96 -23.46 -1.07
C HIS A 341 8.38 -22.00 -1.10
N TYR A 342 7.41 -21.11 -0.90
CA TYR A 342 7.65 -19.69 -0.67
C TYR A 342 8.27 -19.49 0.72
N SER A 343 8.98 -18.37 0.86
CA SER A 343 9.23 -17.74 2.16
C SER A 343 8.01 -16.91 2.54
N TYR A 344 7.89 -16.56 3.82
CA TYR A 344 6.71 -15.84 4.32
C TYR A 344 7.08 -14.77 5.33
N ALA A 345 6.42 -13.63 5.25
CA ALA A 345 6.26 -12.73 6.40
C ALA A 345 4.96 -13.10 7.14
N VAL A 346 5.01 -13.22 8.46
CA VAL A 346 3.88 -13.61 9.31
C VAL A 346 3.72 -12.61 10.45
N ALA A 347 2.58 -11.93 10.50
CA ALA A 347 2.25 -10.98 11.56
C ALA A 347 1.21 -11.54 12.53
N PHE A 348 1.57 -11.61 13.81
CA PHE A 348 0.70 -11.97 14.92
C PHE A 348 0.19 -10.69 15.57
N VAL A 349 -1.08 -10.39 15.42
CA VAL A 349 -1.71 -9.16 15.92
C VAL A 349 -2.60 -9.48 17.11
N ASN A 350 -2.45 -8.70 18.17
CA ASN A 350 -3.34 -8.75 19.32
C ASN A 350 -4.30 -7.56 19.29
N ARG A 351 -5.55 -7.82 18.90
CA ARG A 351 -6.65 -6.85 18.82
C ARG A 351 -7.26 -6.52 20.19
N ARG A 352 -6.78 -7.11 21.28
CA ARG A 352 -7.19 -6.69 22.63
C ARG A 352 -6.57 -5.34 22.96
N THR A 353 -7.30 -4.50 23.66
CA THR A 353 -6.84 -3.19 24.13
C THR A 353 -6.66 -3.13 25.65
N ASP A 354 -6.77 -4.28 26.32
CA ASP A 354 -6.74 -4.44 27.76
C ASP A 354 -5.80 -5.56 28.22
N GLY A 355 -5.47 -5.58 29.51
CA GLY A 355 -4.76 -6.67 30.15
C GLY A 355 -3.25 -6.74 29.84
N THR A 356 -2.73 -7.96 29.78
CA THR A 356 -1.30 -8.26 29.60
C THR A 356 -1.02 -8.82 28.21
N PRO A 357 0.26 -8.93 27.80
CA PRO A 357 0.62 -9.57 26.53
C PRO A 357 0.04 -10.99 26.44
N SER A 358 -0.39 -11.37 25.24
CA SER A 358 -0.96 -12.69 24.96
C SER A 358 0.09 -13.63 24.38
N ASP A 359 0.24 -14.82 24.98
CA ASP A 359 1.08 -15.88 24.43
C ASP A 359 0.34 -16.60 23.30
N VAL A 360 0.93 -16.57 22.10
CA VAL A 360 0.43 -17.29 20.92
C VAL A 360 1.43 -18.39 20.59
N ALA A 361 0.94 -19.63 20.53
CA ALA A 361 1.76 -20.81 20.23
C ALA A 361 1.16 -21.60 19.08
N VAL A 362 1.92 -21.76 17.99
CA VAL A 362 1.46 -22.40 16.76
C VAL A 362 2.63 -23.13 16.09
N THR A 363 2.37 -24.24 15.40
CA THR A 363 3.38 -24.87 14.56
C THR A 363 3.55 -24.13 13.24
N LEU A 364 4.74 -24.19 12.65
CA LEU A 364 4.96 -23.64 11.30
C LEU A 364 4.00 -24.27 10.28
N ARG A 365 3.71 -25.57 10.39
CA ARG A 365 2.73 -26.28 9.57
C ARG A 365 1.33 -25.68 9.65
N GLU A 366 0.86 -25.31 10.84
CA GLU A 366 -0.46 -24.68 11.03
C GLU A 366 -0.52 -23.29 10.38
N LEU A 367 0.61 -22.62 10.18
CA LEU A 367 0.74 -21.36 9.44
C LEU A 367 0.82 -21.56 7.92
N GLY A 368 0.85 -22.80 7.43
CA GLY A 368 1.06 -23.14 6.02
C GLY A 368 2.54 -23.27 5.62
N LEU A 369 3.48 -23.08 6.54
CA LEU A 369 4.92 -23.20 6.31
C LEU A 369 5.33 -24.67 6.32
N ASN A 370 5.27 -25.30 5.15
CA ASN A 370 5.34 -26.76 4.99
C ASN A 370 6.64 -27.30 4.39
N ASN A 371 7.64 -26.46 4.12
CA ASN A 371 8.93 -26.89 3.58
C ASN A 371 9.60 -27.94 4.49
N PRO A 372 9.84 -29.17 4.00
CA PRO A 372 10.51 -30.22 4.78
C PRO A 372 11.93 -29.85 5.23
N ALA A 373 12.62 -28.98 4.49
CA ALA A 373 13.95 -28.48 4.86
C ALA A 373 13.92 -27.41 5.97
N GLY A 374 12.72 -26.93 6.34
CA GLY A 374 12.51 -25.91 7.35
C GLY A 374 12.58 -24.48 6.83
N TYR A 375 12.49 -23.54 7.77
CA TYR A 375 12.51 -22.10 7.55
C TYR A 375 13.47 -21.45 8.53
N ARG A 376 14.30 -20.51 8.08
CA ARG A 376 15.06 -19.63 8.97
C ARG A 376 14.13 -18.51 9.41
N VAL A 377 13.85 -18.43 10.71
CA VAL A 377 12.83 -17.52 11.25
C VAL A 377 13.47 -16.44 12.10
N GLU A 378 13.16 -15.17 11.82
CA GLU A 378 13.60 -14.01 12.61
C GLU A 378 12.42 -13.06 12.91
N ASP A 379 12.53 -12.32 14.02
CA ASP A 379 11.67 -11.17 14.32
C ASP A 379 12.19 -9.92 13.58
N LEU A 380 11.27 -9.11 13.06
CA LEU A 380 11.61 -7.92 12.27
C LEU A 380 11.59 -6.62 13.07
N TYR A 381 11.05 -6.61 14.28
CA TYR A 381 11.15 -5.48 15.20
C TYR A 381 12.22 -5.68 16.26
N GLU A 382 12.37 -6.91 16.74
CA GLU A 382 13.33 -7.27 17.76
C GLU A 382 14.52 -7.99 17.12
N ASP A 383 15.72 -7.87 17.69
CA ASP A 383 16.92 -8.56 17.19
C ASP A 383 16.94 -10.03 17.66
N VAL A 384 15.94 -10.81 17.20
CA VAL A 384 15.72 -12.20 17.59
C VAL A 384 15.72 -13.10 16.37
N ASP A 385 16.74 -13.95 16.26
CA ASP A 385 16.85 -15.04 15.28
C ASP A 385 16.50 -16.37 15.95
N TYR A 386 15.41 -16.99 15.54
CA TYR A 386 14.96 -18.29 16.03
C TYR A 386 15.69 -19.47 15.37
N GLY A 387 16.55 -19.21 14.37
CA GLY A 387 17.27 -20.21 13.61
C GLY A 387 16.37 -20.95 12.62
N VAL A 388 16.83 -22.13 12.18
CA VAL A 388 16.07 -22.97 11.24
C VAL A 388 15.08 -23.84 12.01
N LEU A 389 13.79 -23.63 11.77
CA LEU A 389 12.69 -24.34 12.38
C LEU A 389 12.04 -25.30 11.37
N SER A 390 11.71 -26.52 11.81
CA SER A 390 10.96 -27.47 10.98
C SER A 390 9.46 -27.17 11.02
N PRO A 391 8.65 -27.67 10.06
CA PRO A 391 7.20 -27.50 10.08
C PRO A 391 6.51 -27.96 11.37
N GLN A 392 7.11 -28.89 12.12
CA GLN A 392 6.58 -29.42 13.37
C GLN A 392 6.95 -28.57 14.60
N THR A 393 7.93 -27.68 14.49
CA THR A 393 8.33 -26.81 15.60
C THR A 393 7.21 -25.84 15.95
N LYS A 394 6.87 -25.76 17.24
CA LYS A 394 5.96 -24.74 17.78
C LYS A 394 6.73 -23.46 18.04
N ILE A 395 6.41 -22.41 17.28
CA ILE A 395 6.84 -21.06 17.62
C ILE A 395 5.93 -20.49 18.70
N LYS A 396 6.52 -19.74 19.62
CA LYS A 396 5.81 -19.05 20.71
C LYS A 396 6.18 -17.59 20.67
N VAL A 397 5.19 -16.74 20.48
CA VAL A 397 5.36 -15.28 20.50
C VAL A 397 4.48 -14.68 21.57
N LYS A 398 4.92 -13.58 22.16
CA LYS A 398 4.19 -12.84 23.17
C LYS A 398 3.81 -11.47 22.58
N VAL A 399 2.52 -11.25 22.36
CA VAL A 399 2.03 -10.08 21.62
C VAL A 399 1.35 -9.10 22.57
N ASN A 400 1.87 -7.87 22.67
CA ASN A 400 1.30 -6.80 23.50
C ASN A 400 -0.12 -6.43 23.03
N PRO A 401 -1.04 -6.00 23.92
CA PRO A 401 -2.34 -5.47 23.52
C PRO A 401 -2.20 -4.35 22.47
N SER A 402 -3.01 -4.39 21.41
CA SER A 402 -2.94 -3.53 20.22
C SER A 402 -1.62 -3.56 19.45
N GLY A 403 -0.73 -4.50 19.80
CA GLY A 403 0.59 -4.66 19.23
C GLY A 403 0.68 -5.82 18.23
N VAL A 404 1.89 -5.98 17.71
CA VAL A 404 2.22 -6.99 16.71
C VAL A 404 3.58 -7.62 16.99
N VAL A 405 3.71 -8.90 16.67
CA VAL A 405 5.00 -9.55 16.40
C VAL A 405 5.00 -9.93 14.93
N ILE A 406 5.95 -9.43 14.14
CA ILE A 406 6.10 -9.77 12.72
C ILE A 406 7.39 -10.53 12.52
N LEU A 407 7.26 -11.70 11.88
CA LEU A 407 8.36 -12.61 11.63
C LEU A 407 8.61 -12.75 10.13
N ARG A 408 9.86 -12.89 9.73
CA ARG A 408 10.25 -13.40 8.41
C ARG A 408 10.64 -14.86 8.55
N ALA A 409 10.16 -15.70 7.66
CA ALA A 409 10.42 -17.12 7.60
C ALA A 409 10.94 -17.48 6.20
N ASP A 410 12.25 -17.54 6.06
CA ASP A 410 12.91 -17.84 4.79
C ASP A 410 12.99 -19.35 4.57
N ALA A 411 12.35 -19.83 3.50
CA ALA A 411 12.40 -21.24 3.11
C ALA A 411 13.86 -21.66 2.94
N GLN A 412 14.22 -22.81 3.50
CA GLN A 412 15.57 -23.35 3.34
C GLN A 412 15.65 -24.28 2.11
N PRO A 413 16.77 -24.29 1.38
CA PRO A 413 16.97 -25.29 0.34
C PRO A 413 17.00 -26.69 0.98
N PRO A 414 16.63 -27.75 0.25
CA PRO A 414 16.87 -29.11 0.72
C PRO A 414 18.34 -29.25 1.10
N PHE A 415 18.64 -29.73 2.31
CA PHE A 415 20.02 -30.06 2.67
C PHE A 415 20.61 -30.94 1.57
N ALA A 416 21.78 -30.54 1.03
CA ALA A 416 22.54 -31.34 0.08
C ALA A 416 23.13 -32.56 0.79
N TYR A 417 22.27 -33.49 1.19
CA TYR A 417 22.64 -34.87 1.47
C TYR A 417 21.99 -35.72 0.39
N ASN A 418 22.84 -36.22 -0.52
CA ASN A 418 22.63 -37.26 -1.54
C ASN A 418 21.20 -37.79 -1.74
N ALA A 419 20.69 -37.61 -2.98
CA ALA A 419 19.75 -38.43 -3.77
C ALA A 419 18.64 -39.20 -3.01
N ILE A 420 17.35 -39.04 -3.35
CA ILE A 420 16.68 -39.70 -4.49
C ILE A 420 15.37 -38.94 -4.79
N PRO A 421 14.99 -38.70 -6.07
CA PRO A 421 13.74 -38.04 -6.40
C PRO A 421 12.58 -39.06 -6.47
N THR A 422 11.51 -38.81 -5.72
CA THR A 422 10.18 -39.36 -6.05
C THR A 422 9.20 -38.22 -6.25
N ARG A 423 8.87 -37.98 -7.52
CA ARG A 423 7.82 -37.07 -7.99
C ARG A 423 6.44 -37.52 -7.50
N THR A 424 5.64 -36.58 -7.03
CA THR A 424 4.25 -36.42 -7.49
C THR A 424 3.76 -34.98 -7.21
N PRO A 425 3.05 -34.33 -8.15
CA PRO A 425 2.56 -32.96 -7.98
C PRO A 425 1.12 -32.94 -7.44
N TYR A 426 0.85 -31.99 -6.53
CA TYR A 426 -0.45 -31.54 -6.02
C TYR A 426 -1.33 -32.54 -5.23
N ASN A 427 -1.76 -32.10 -4.03
CA ASN A 427 -3.16 -32.19 -3.60
C ASN A 427 -3.43 -31.27 -2.38
N ASP A 428 -4.41 -30.37 -2.59
CA ASP A 428 -5.44 -29.90 -1.67
C ASP A 428 -5.11 -29.39 -0.25
N VAL A 429 -5.08 -28.06 -0.06
CA VAL A 429 -5.46 -27.42 1.22
C VAL A 429 -6.15 -26.07 0.98
N PHE A 430 -7.47 -26.08 0.75
CA PHE A 430 -8.39 -25.02 1.23
C PHE A 430 -9.81 -25.60 1.41
N ARG A 431 -10.03 -26.27 2.55
CA ARG A 431 -11.36 -26.40 3.19
C ARG A 431 -11.16 -26.47 4.69
N LEU A 432 -11.34 -25.36 5.38
CA LEU A 432 -11.56 -25.37 6.82
C LEU A 432 -12.99 -25.86 7.08
N SER A 433 -13.12 -27.03 7.70
CA SER A 433 -14.40 -27.53 8.18
C SER A 433 -14.89 -26.65 9.34
N ARG A 434 -16.11 -26.13 9.22
CA ARG A 434 -16.87 -25.62 10.36
C ARG A 434 -17.08 -26.74 11.37
N LYS A 435 -16.68 -26.50 12.63
CA LYS A 435 -17.41 -26.94 13.82
C LYS A 435 -17.40 -25.81 14.83
#